data_AF-A0A964J403-F1
#
_entry.id   AF-A0A964J403-F1
#
_cell.length_a   1.000
_cell.length_b   1.000
_cell.length_c   1.000
_cell.angle_alpha   90.00
_cell.angle_beta   90.00
_cell.angle_gamma   90.00
#
_symmetry.space_group_name_H-M   'P 1'
#
loop_
_entity.id
_entity.type
_entity.pdbx_description
1 polymer ?
#
loop_
_entity_poly.entity_id
_entity_poly.type
_entity_poly.pdbx_seq_one_letter_code
_entity_poly.pdbx_strand_id
1 'polypeptide(L)'
;MGGVSEAPLEDAGAGLAPTGNGWFVVNVRDTEWMTSQSFGSGCMFESRDDSCPQFGINVSVLEPGRPNCLYHSEEAQEAFLVLSGECKLLVEGEERELKARETARASSS
;
A
#
# COMPACT_ATOMS: atom_id res chain seq x y z
N MET A 1 -3.60 14.06 -29.79
CA MET A 1 -3.85 13.31 -28.54
C MET A 1 -3.48 14.24 -27.40
N GLY A 2 -4.43 14.65 -26.56
CA GLY A 2 -4.09 15.40 -25.35
C GLY A 2 -3.46 14.45 -24.35
N GLY A 3 -2.26 14.77 -23.85
CA GLY A 3 -1.66 14.00 -22.77
C GLY A 3 -2.42 14.20 -21.46
N VAL A 4 -2.36 13.20 -20.57
CA VAL A 4 -2.83 13.35 -19.19
C VAL A 4 -1.88 14.30 -18.46
N SER A 5 -2.41 15.29 -17.72
CA SER A 5 -1.61 16.23 -16.93
C SER A 5 -1.00 15.59 -15.70
N GLU A 6 0.11 16.17 -15.21
CA GLU A 6 0.65 15.81 -13.90
C GLU A 6 -0.31 16.29 -12.80
N ALA A 7 -0.58 15.41 -11.83
CA ALA A 7 -1.36 15.71 -10.64
C ALA A 7 -0.53 16.55 -9.67
N PRO A 8 -1.08 17.63 -9.09
CA PRO A 8 -0.40 18.37 -8.04
C PRO A 8 -0.23 17.50 -6.78
N LEU A 9 0.89 17.70 -6.08
CA LEU A 9 1.15 17.12 -4.76
C LEU A 9 1.02 18.24 -3.72
N GLU A 10 0.15 18.03 -2.74
CA GLU A 10 -0.08 18.98 -1.65
C GLU A 10 0.22 18.33 -0.29
N ASP A 11 0.63 19.15 0.67
CA ASP A 11 0.88 18.69 2.04
C ASP A 11 -0.45 18.42 2.76
N ALA A 12 -0.72 17.14 3.03
CA ALA A 12 -1.91 16.67 3.75
C ALA A 12 -1.75 16.77 5.29
N GLY A 13 -0.63 17.32 5.77
CA GLY A 13 -0.29 17.46 7.20
C GLY A 13 0.54 16.29 7.74
N ALA A 14 0.51 15.13 7.08
CA ALA A 14 1.33 13.96 7.38
C ALA A 14 2.23 13.55 6.21
N GLY A 15 2.41 14.44 5.22
CA GLY A 15 3.20 14.24 4.01
C GLY A 15 2.43 14.62 2.75
N LEU A 16 3.05 14.39 1.58
CA LEU A 16 2.50 14.76 0.28
C LEU A 16 1.46 13.76 -0.22
N ALA A 17 0.32 14.26 -0.68
CA ALA A 17 -0.73 13.48 -1.34
C ALA A 17 -1.09 14.09 -2.71
N PRO A 18 -1.43 13.26 -3.72
CA PRO A 18 -1.98 13.75 -4.97
C PRO A 18 -3.40 14.32 -4.76
N THR A 19 -3.66 15.51 -5.31
CA THR A 19 -4.95 16.21 -5.14
C THR A 19 -5.74 16.40 -6.44
N GLY A 20 -5.53 15.54 -7.43
CA GLY A 20 -6.39 15.52 -8.61
C GLY A 20 -5.94 14.54 -9.68
N ASN A 21 -6.87 14.19 -10.57
CA ASN A 21 -6.63 13.22 -11.64
C ASN A 21 -5.35 13.54 -12.44
N GLY A 22 -4.47 12.54 -12.58
CA GLY A 22 -3.25 12.70 -13.36
C GLY A 22 -2.21 11.63 -13.08
N TRP A 23 -1.02 11.82 -13.64
CA TRP A 23 0.17 11.06 -13.21
C TRP A 23 0.94 11.86 -12.16
N PHE A 24 1.68 11.21 -11.28
CA PHE A 24 2.57 11.88 -10.32
C PHE A 24 3.86 11.09 -10.13
N VAL A 25 4.89 11.79 -9.67
CA VAL A 25 6.13 11.16 -9.18
C VAL A 25 6.42 11.72 -7.79
N VAL A 26 6.47 10.83 -6.80
CA VAL A 26 6.72 11.19 -5.41
C VAL A 26 7.67 10.17 -4.77
N ASN A 27 8.56 10.64 -3.90
CA ASN A 27 9.38 9.74 -3.11
C ASN A 27 8.55 9.20 -1.95
N VAL A 28 8.57 7.89 -1.73
CA VAL A 28 7.84 7.20 -0.64
C VAL A 28 8.11 7.82 0.74
N ARG A 29 9.30 8.35 0.98
CA ARG A 29 9.61 9.01 2.27
C ARG A 29 8.84 10.32 2.49
N ASP A 30 8.44 10.96 1.40
CA ASP A 30 7.85 12.31 1.38
C ASP A 30 6.31 12.23 1.24
N THR A 31 5.73 11.04 1.01
CA THR A 31 4.28 10.86 0.91
C THR A 31 3.56 11.00 2.24
N GLU A 32 2.23 11.13 2.19
CA GLU A 32 1.40 11.01 3.39
C GLU A 32 1.51 9.62 4.01
N TRP A 33 1.82 9.56 5.32
CA TRP A 33 1.89 8.33 6.09
C TRP A 33 0.81 8.28 7.17
N MET A 34 0.05 7.19 7.19
CA MET A 34 -0.83 6.84 8.29
C MET A 34 -0.10 5.91 9.25
N THR A 35 -0.23 6.14 10.56
CA THR A 35 0.41 5.29 11.59
C THR A 35 -0.63 4.82 12.60
N SER A 36 -0.59 3.53 12.89
CA SER A 36 -1.44 2.84 13.85
C SER A 36 -0.60 2.05 14.84
N GLN A 37 -0.93 2.15 16.13
CA GLN A 37 -0.28 1.32 17.17
C GLN A 37 -0.57 -0.18 16.99
N SER A 38 -1.62 -0.53 16.25
CA SER A 38 -2.07 -1.92 16.05
C SER A 38 -1.58 -2.53 14.74
N PHE A 39 -1.46 -1.72 13.68
CA PHE A 39 -1.27 -2.19 12.29
C PHE A 39 -0.01 -1.65 11.62
N GLY A 40 0.86 -0.96 12.36
CA GLY A 40 2.06 -0.34 11.82
C GLY A 40 1.76 0.94 11.05
N SER A 41 2.60 1.26 10.08
CA SER A 41 2.48 2.48 9.28
C SER A 41 2.34 2.15 7.80
N GLY A 42 1.62 2.97 7.04
CA GLY A 42 1.54 2.80 5.60
C GLY A 42 1.19 4.05 4.84
N CYS A 43 1.53 4.05 3.54
CA CYS A 43 1.15 5.08 2.58
C CYS A 43 0.44 4.43 1.39
N MET A 44 -0.67 5.02 0.95
CA MET A 44 -1.58 4.43 -0.06
C MET A 44 -1.45 5.05 -1.45
N PHE A 45 -0.67 6.12 -1.62
CA PHE A 45 -0.50 6.85 -2.88
C PHE A 45 -1.82 7.27 -3.56
N GLU A 46 -2.88 7.39 -2.77
CA GLU A 46 -4.24 7.72 -3.16
C GLU A 46 -4.85 8.62 -2.09
N SER A 47 -5.84 9.43 -2.46
CA SER A 47 -6.61 10.23 -1.53
C SER A 47 -8.11 9.93 -1.66
N ARG A 48 -8.92 10.44 -0.72
CA ARG A 48 -10.39 10.31 -0.82
C ARG A 48 -10.95 10.97 -2.07
N ASP A 49 -10.28 12.00 -2.55
CA ASP A 49 -10.70 12.80 -3.69
C ASP A 49 -10.08 12.31 -5.02
N ASP A 50 -9.06 11.45 -4.94
CA ASP A 50 -8.34 10.89 -6.08
C ASP A 50 -7.90 9.44 -5.80
N SER A 51 -8.74 8.49 -6.22
CA SER A 51 -8.49 7.05 -6.11
C SER A 51 -8.09 6.45 -7.45
N CYS A 52 -7.27 5.38 -7.44
CA CYS A 52 -6.90 4.61 -8.61
C CYS A 52 -7.90 3.46 -8.80
N PRO A 53 -8.84 3.56 -9.76
CA PRO A 53 -9.95 2.61 -9.87
C PRO A 53 -9.53 1.23 -10.37
N GLN A 54 -8.32 1.08 -10.91
CA GLN A 54 -7.88 -0.17 -11.54
C GLN A 54 -6.97 -1.01 -10.65
N PHE A 55 -6.04 -0.37 -9.93
CA PHE A 55 -5.14 -1.03 -9.00
C PHE A 55 -4.60 -0.03 -7.98
N GLY A 56 -4.55 -0.43 -6.72
CA GLY A 56 -3.86 0.31 -5.67
C GLY A 56 -2.43 -0.22 -5.49
N ILE A 57 -1.52 0.65 -5.08
CA ILE A 57 -0.22 0.26 -4.52
C ILE A 57 -0.16 0.87 -3.13
N ASN A 58 0.40 0.15 -2.17
CA ASN A 58 0.74 0.73 -0.87
C ASN A 58 2.13 0.25 -0.44
N VAL A 59 2.74 1.02 0.46
CA VAL A 59 3.91 0.57 1.21
C VAL A 59 3.50 0.52 2.68
N SER A 60 3.67 -0.65 3.29
CA SER A 60 3.43 -0.87 4.72
C SER A 60 4.74 -1.19 5.43
N VAL A 61 4.88 -0.65 6.65
CA VAL A 61 5.95 -0.95 7.60
C VAL A 61 5.32 -1.60 8.82
N LEU A 62 5.71 -2.84 9.09
CA LEU A 62 5.19 -3.65 10.19
C LEU A 62 6.21 -3.75 11.31
N GLU A 63 5.75 -3.55 12.54
CA GLU A 63 6.55 -3.86 13.72
C GLU A 63 6.60 -5.37 13.96
N PRO A 64 7.68 -5.90 14.58
CA PRO A 64 7.78 -7.33 14.89
C PRO A 64 6.56 -7.86 15.65
N GLY A 65 5.94 -8.91 15.11
CA GLY A 65 4.74 -9.54 15.69
C GLY A 65 3.45 -8.75 15.52
N ARG A 66 3.43 -7.64 14.78
CA ARG A 66 2.20 -6.90 14.45
C ARG A 66 1.65 -7.31 13.09
N PRO A 67 0.32 -7.49 12.98
CA PRO A 67 -0.31 -7.77 11.69
C PRO A 67 -0.42 -6.48 10.85
N ASN A 68 -0.43 -6.61 9.53
CA ASN A 68 -0.71 -5.51 8.61
C ASN A 68 -2.20 -5.09 8.66
N CYS A 69 -3.09 -6.05 8.91
CA CYS A 69 -4.52 -5.87 8.87
C CYS A 69 -5.22 -7.02 9.62
N LEU A 70 -6.53 -6.87 9.83
CA LEU A 70 -7.37 -8.01 10.22
C LEU A 70 -7.56 -8.93 9.02
N TYR A 71 -7.80 -10.22 9.29
CA TYR A 71 -8.14 -11.19 8.25
C TYR A 71 -9.39 -10.72 7.49
N HIS A 72 -9.27 -10.53 6.18
CA HIS A 72 -10.35 -10.08 5.31
C HIS A 72 -10.22 -10.73 3.93
N SER A 73 -11.29 -10.68 3.16
CA SER A 73 -11.32 -11.06 1.75
C SER A 73 -11.55 -9.81 0.92
N GLU A 74 -10.79 -9.67 -0.16
CA GLU A 74 -11.06 -8.68 -1.20
C GLU A 74 -11.59 -9.36 -2.46
N GLU A 75 -12.52 -8.72 -3.17
CA GLU A 75 -12.92 -9.18 -4.50
C GLU A 75 -11.79 -8.99 -5.52
N ALA A 76 -10.91 -8.02 -5.28
CA ALA A 76 -9.74 -7.75 -6.08
C ALA A 76 -8.60 -8.71 -5.75
N GLN A 77 -7.72 -8.93 -6.73
CA GLN A 77 -6.52 -9.71 -6.52
C GLN A 77 -5.49 -8.89 -5.75
N GLU A 78 -5.02 -9.40 -4.62
CA GLU A 78 -3.95 -8.78 -3.84
C GLU A 78 -2.59 -9.45 -4.07
N ALA A 79 -1.53 -8.65 -4.07
CA ALA A 79 -0.17 -9.14 -4.15
C ALA A 79 0.75 -8.37 -3.21
N PHE A 80 1.73 -9.08 -2.66
CA PHE A 80 2.68 -8.56 -1.70
C PHE A 80 4.10 -8.76 -2.23
N LEU A 81 4.99 -7.81 -1.96
CA LEU A 81 6.42 -7.90 -2.19
C LEU A 81 7.14 -7.44 -0.93
N VAL A 82 7.98 -8.30 -0.34
CA VAL A 82 8.75 -7.93 0.84
C VAL A 82 9.97 -7.11 0.40
N LEU A 83 9.97 -5.81 0.69
CA LEU A 83 11.10 -4.93 0.34
C LEU A 83 12.30 -5.14 1.27
N SER A 84 12.04 -5.38 2.57
CA SER A 84 13.05 -5.57 3.61
C SER A 84 12.47 -6.40 4.76
N GLY A 85 13.34 -7.10 5.50
CA GLY A 85 12.95 -7.96 6.62
C GLY A 85 12.30 -9.27 6.19
N GLU A 86 11.41 -9.76 7.05
CA GLU A 86 10.60 -10.96 6.84
C GLU A 86 9.17 -10.72 7.31
N CYS A 87 8.23 -11.41 6.68
CA CYS A 87 6.80 -11.32 6.99
C CYS A 87 6.18 -12.71 6.98
N LYS A 88 5.10 -12.90 7.74
CA LYS A 88 4.29 -14.10 7.67
C LYS A 88 3.01 -13.80 6.88
N LEU A 89 2.84 -14.47 5.75
CA LEU A 89 1.59 -14.51 5.01
C LEU A 89 0.68 -15.59 5.61
N LEU A 90 -0.56 -15.20 5.93
CA LEU A 90 -1.63 -16.12 6.31
C LEU A 90 -2.71 -16.07 5.21
N VAL A 91 -2.90 -17.18 4.50
CA VAL A 91 -3.87 -17.28 3.39
C VAL A 91 -4.65 -18.58 3.52
N GLU A 92 -5.98 -18.51 3.59
CA GLU A 92 -6.86 -19.69 3.74
C GLU A 92 -6.46 -20.61 4.91
N GLY A 93 -5.99 -20.02 6.02
CA GLY A 93 -5.50 -20.75 7.20
C GLY A 93 -4.11 -21.35 7.07
N GLU A 94 -3.44 -21.21 5.92
CA GLU A 94 -2.05 -21.62 5.72
C GLU A 94 -1.07 -20.49 6.01
N GLU A 95 -0.03 -20.81 6.78
CA GLU A 95 1.08 -19.90 7.04
C GLU A 95 2.24 -20.12 6.06
N ARG A 96 2.80 -19.02 5.56
CA ARG A 96 4.02 -18.99 4.75
C ARG A 96 4.93 -17.84 5.21
N GLU A 97 6.18 -18.16 5.49
CA GLU A 97 7.20 -17.14 5.73
C GLU A 97 7.66 -16.56 4.39
N LEU A 98 7.72 -15.24 4.31
CA LEU A 98 8.23 -14.49 3.17
C LEU A 98 9.46 -13.71 3.59
N LYS A 99 10.52 -13.78 2.78
CA LYS A 99 11.78 -13.07 2.98
C LYS A 99 11.91 -11.91 1.99
N ALA A 100 12.84 -11.01 2.27
CA ALA A 100 13.15 -9.90 1.38
C ALA A 100 13.33 -10.36 -0.08
N ARG A 101 12.67 -9.64 -1.00
CA ARG A 101 12.57 -9.88 -2.45
C ARG A 101 11.64 -11.03 -2.86
N GLU A 102 10.95 -11.68 -1.92
CA GLU A 102 9.90 -12.64 -2.26
C GLU A 102 8.57 -11.94 -2.47
N THR A 103 7.81 -12.47 -3.43
CA THR A 103 6.46 -12.01 -3.76
C THR A 103 5.45 -13.12 -3.51
N ALA A 104 4.26 -12.74 -3.04
CA ALA A 104 3.11 -13.62 -2.92
C ALA A 104 1.91 -12.96 -3.57
N ARG A 105 1.04 -13.77 -4.17
CA ARG A 105 -0.24 -13.33 -4.71
C ARG A 105 -1.32 -14.09 -3.96
N ALA A 106 -2.18 -13.37 -3.27
CA ALA A 106 -3.36 -13.94 -2.64
C ALA A 106 -4.53 -13.85 -3.62
N SER A 107 -5.38 -14.86 -3.63
CA SER A 107 -6.61 -14.87 -4.41
C SER A 107 -7.62 -15.65 -3.61
N SER A 108 -8.72 -15.02 -3.22
CA SER A 108 -9.88 -15.74 -2.69
C SER A 108 -10.58 -16.45 -3.84
N SER A 109 -10.83 -17.75 -3.68
CA SER A 109 -11.61 -18.57 -4.61
C SER A 109 -13.11 -18.41 -4.40
#